data_AF-A0A961KKE2-F1
#
_entry.id   AF-A0A961KKE2-F1
#
_cell.length_a   1.000
_cell.length_b   1.000
_cell.length_c   1.000
_cell.angle_alpha   90.00
_cell.angle_beta   90.00
_cell.angle_gamma   90.00
#
_symmetry.space_group_name_H-M   'P 1'
#
loop_
_entity.id
_entity.type
_entity.pdbx_description
1 polymer ?
#
loop_
_entity_poly.entity_id
_entity_poly.type
_entity_poly.pdbx_seq_one_letter_code
_entity_poly.pdbx_strand_id
1 'polypeptide(L)'
;MSAKKNSQPRQMDRRRFLQDSARGIAGCALAGMGLGYFISDARALPAQALRPPGALAEDDFLAACIRCGLCVRDCPYNTLVLAELGRDGPATGTPFFTARDIPCEMCEDIPCVLACPTGALDPALRDIDDAKMGVAVLIDQENCLNALGLRCDVCYRVCPVIDEAITLERSHNERSGHHAIFMPTVHADKCTGCGKCEKSCVLPGEAAIKVLPARIARAEAADHYKLGWEDRNPLVDDLIDLPDRLPGPGTDNLAAPGGYLPEAMPDPGMEGGFTPSFKLPGTRP
;
A
#
# COMPACT_ATOMS: atom_id res chain seq x y z
N MET A 1 -55.46 -61.52 -27.72
CA MET A 1 -56.18 -60.35 -27.16
C MET A 1 -55.14 -59.40 -26.58
N SER A 2 -54.79 -58.33 -27.31
CA SER A 2 -53.79 -57.35 -26.90
C SER A 2 -54.51 -56.10 -26.39
N ALA A 3 -54.35 -55.79 -25.10
CA ALA A 3 -54.99 -54.64 -24.47
C ALA A 3 -54.22 -53.36 -24.82
N LYS A 4 -54.81 -52.50 -25.66
CA LYS A 4 -54.33 -51.13 -25.90
C LYS A 4 -54.44 -50.33 -24.60
N LYS A 5 -53.30 -50.03 -23.96
CA LYS A 5 -53.23 -49.03 -22.88
C LYS A 5 -53.50 -47.65 -23.48
N ASN A 6 -54.63 -47.08 -23.12
CA ASN A 6 -55.07 -45.75 -23.52
C ASN A 6 -54.32 -44.71 -22.67
N SER A 7 -53.30 -44.05 -23.21
CA SER A 7 -52.58 -42.96 -22.53
C SER A 7 -53.33 -41.65 -22.73
N GLN A 8 -54.14 -41.24 -21.75
CA GLN A 8 -54.76 -39.92 -21.73
C GLN A 8 -53.68 -38.84 -21.53
N PRO A 9 -53.73 -37.71 -22.26
CA PRO A 9 -52.77 -36.63 -22.11
C PRO A 9 -52.95 -35.97 -20.73
N ARG A 10 -51.84 -35.84 -20.00
CA ARG A 10 -51.80 -35.26 -18.66
C ARG A 10 -52.28 -33.79 -18.72
N GLN A 11 -53.48 -33.51 -18.23
CA GLN A 11 -54.01 -32.15 -18.16
C GLN A 11 -53.15 -31.37 -17.14
N MET A 12 -52.28 -30.50 -17.64
CA MET A 12 -51.39 -29.71 -16.79
C MET A 12 -52.18 -28.58 -16.14
N ASP A 13 -52.34 -28.66 -14.81
CA ASP A 13 -52.89 -27.57 -14.02
C ASP A 13 -51.91 -26.37 -14.08
N ARG A 14 -52.35 -25.28 -14.72
CA ARG A 14 -51.54 -24.05 -14.90
C ARG A 14 -51.05 -23.53 -13.55
N ARG A 15 -51.84 -23.67 -12.49
CA ARG A 15 -51.46 -23.26 -11.14
C ARG A 15 -50.30 -24.08 -10.60
N ARG A 16 -50.34 -25.41 -10.82
CA ARG A 16 -49.28 -26.33 -10.42
C ARG A 16 -47.99 -26.07 -11.20
N PHE A 17 -48.09 -25.83 -12.50
CA PHE A 17 -46.94 -25.46 -13.33
C PHE A 17 -46.25 -24.16 -12.86
N LEU A 18 -47.03 -23.11 -12.56
CA LEU A 18 -46.50 -21.85 -12.04
C LEU A 18 -45.85 -22.02 -10.65
N GLN A 19 -46.46 -22.82 -9.77
CA GLN A 19 -45.91 -23.11 -8.44
C GLN A 19 -44.60 -23.92 -8.52
N ASP A 20 -44.56 -24.96 -9.36
CA ASP A 20 -43.36 -25.79 -9.53
C ASP A 20 -42.23 -24.99 -10.20
N SER A 21 -42.56 -24.11 -11.15
CA SER A 21 -41.59 -23.19 -11.77
C SER A 21 -41.05 -22.17 -10.77
N ALA A 22 -41.92 -21.57 -9.95
CA ALA A 22 -41.50 -20.62 -8.91
C ALA A 22 -40.59 -21.27 -7.85
N ARG A 23 -40.91 -22.51 -7.44
CA ARG A 23 -40.04 -23.30 -6.55
C ARG A 23 -38.71 -23.65 -7.19
N GLY A 24 -38.71 -24.02 -8.47
CA GLY A 24 -37.49 -24.28 -9.23
C GLY A 24 -36.58 -23.05 -9.28
N ILE A 25 -37.13 -21.89 -9.64
CA ILE A 25 -36.40 -20.62 -9.69
C ILE A 25 -35.87 -20.25 -8.30
N ALA A 26 -36.70 -20.32 -7.25
CA ALA A 26 -36.27 -20.02 -5.89
C ALA A 26 -35.16 -20.97 -5.41
N GLY A 27 -35.26 -22.27 -5.71
CA GLY A 27 -34.24 -23.25 -5.38
C GLY A 27 -32.91 -22.96 -6.09
N CYS A 28 -32.94 -22.67 -7.39
CA CYS A 28 -31.76 -22.28 -8.15
C CYS A 28 -31.15 -20.96 -7.65
N ALA A 29 -31.98 -19.98 -7.28
CA ALA A 29 -31.51 -18.71 -6.75
C ALA A 29 -30.80 -18.88 -5.39
N LEU A 30 -31.37 -19.67 -4.48
CA LEU A 30 -30.74 -19.95 -3.18
C LEU A 30 -29.44 -20.74 -3.35
N ALA A 31 -29.42 -21.75 -4.22
CA ALA A 31 -28.20 -22.51 -4.52
C ALA A 31 -27.14 -21.61 -5.16
N GLY A 32 -27.53 -20.76 -6.11
CA GLY A 32 -26.65 -19.79 -6.76
C GLY A 32 -26.07 -18.76 -5.79
N MET A 33 -26.88 -18.24 -4.86
CA MET A 33 -26.42 -17.34 -3.80
C MET A 33 -25.46 -18.05 -2.84
N GLY A 34 -25.77 -19.29 -2.45
CA GLY A 34 -24.88 -20.11 -1.61
C GLY A 34 -23.51 -20.31 -2.28
N LEU A 35 -23.51 -20.76 -3.53
CA LEU A 35 -22.29 -20.90 -4.35
C LEU A 35 -21.53 -19.57 -4.49
N GLY A 36 -22.25 -18.47 -4.74
CA GLY A 36 -21.66 -17.14 -4.85
C GLY A 36 -20.97 -16.68 -3.56
N TYR A 37 -21.58 -16.95 -2.40
CA TYR A 37 -20.97 -16.69 -1.10
C TYR A 37 -19.68 -17.50 -0.91
N PHE A 38 -19.72 -18.80 -1.18
CA PHE A 38 -18.54 -19.67 -1.09
C PHE A 38 -17.38 -19.22 -2.00
N ILE A 39 -17.68 -18.79 -3.23
CA ILE A 39 -16.65 -18.29 -4.16
C ILE A 39 -16.02 -16.99 -3.65
N SER A 40 -16.84 -16.10 -3.08
CA SER A 40 -16.38 -14.82 -2.56
C SER A 40 -15.46 -15.01 -1.36
N ASP A 41 -15.86 -15.85 -0.41
CA ASP A 41 -15.04 -16.22 0.75
C ASP A 41 -13.72 -16.88 0.32
N ALA A 42 -13.74 -17.78 -0.66
CA ALA A 42 -12.55 -18.46 -1.17
C ALA A 42 -11.50 -17.53 -1.83
N ARG A 43 -11.81 -16.25 -2.03
CA ARG A 43 -10.91 -15.21 -2.57
C ARG A 43 -10.68 -14.06 -1.61
N ALA A 44 -11.24 -14.11 -0.41
CA ALA A 44 -11.10 -13.03 0.55
C ALA A 44 -9.63 -12.89 0.97
N LEU A 45 -9.16 -11.66 1.12
CA LEU A 45 -7.92 -11.37 1.84
C LEU A 45 -8.13 -10.06 2.62
N PRO A 46 -8.44 -10.15 3.93
CA PRO A 46 -8.68 -8.96 4.74
C PRO A 46 -7.40 -8.14 4.84
N ALA A 47 -7.55 -6.83 5.08
CA ALA A 47 -6.45 -5.86 5.02
C ALA A 47 -5.32 -6.14 6.02
N GLN A 48 -5.58 -6.90 7.07
CA GLN A 48 -4.66 -7.16 8.18
C GLN A 48 -4.06 -8.58 8.13
N ALA A 49 -4.55 -9.45 7.24
CA ALA A 49 -4.04 -10.81 7.12
C ALA A 49 -2.79 -10.83 6.25
N LEU A 50 -1.70 -11.30 6.83
CA LEU A 50 -0.41 -11.42 6.17
C LEU A 50 -0.14 -12.87 5.78
N ARG A 51 0.47 -13.07 4.61
CA ARG A 51 0.85 -14.38 4.13
C ARG A 51 2.20 -14.81 4.75
N PRO A 52 2.46 -16.12 4.89
CA PRO A 52 3.75 -16.64 5.33
C PRO A 52 4.93 -16.12 4.47
N PRO A 53 6.17 -16.21 4.97
CA PRO A 53 7.34 -15.86 4.16
C PRO A 53 7.41 -16.72 2.90
N GLY A 54 7.84 -16.12 1.80
CA GLY A 54 7.95 -16.76 0.49
C GLY A 54 6.63 -16.92 -0.24
N ALA A 55 5.50 -16.44 0.26
CA ALA A 55 4.24 -16.53 -0.47
C ALA A 55 4.32 -15.82 -1.83
N LEU A 56 3.82 -16.50 -2.87
CA LEU A 56 3.65 -15.92 -4.20
C LEU A 56 2.64 -14.75 -4.17
N ALA A 57 2.53 -14.04 -5.29
CA ALA A 57 1.44 -13.08 -5.50
C ALA A 57 0.09 -13.75 -5.22
N GLU A 58 -0.86 -13.00 -4.65
CA GLU A 58 -2.07 -13.59 -4.03
C GLU A 58 -2.83 -14.55 -4.97
N ASP A 59 -3.02 -14.20 -6.24
CA ASP A 59 -3.72 -15.07 -7.20
C ASP A 59 -2.95 -16.37 -7.48
N ASP A 60 -1.63 -16.28 -7.65
CA ASP A 60 -0.76 -17.45 -7.88
C ASP A 60 -0.65 -18.32 -6.62
N PHE A 61 -0.60 -17.69 -5.45
CA PHE A 61 -0.62 -18.37 -4.15
C PHE A 61 -1.92 -19.16 -3.97
N LEU A 62 -3.08 -18.56 -4.26
CA LEU A 62 -4.38 -19.22 -4.16
C LEU A 62 -4.51 -20.37 -5.17
N ALA A 63 -3.90 -20.25 -6.35
CA ALA A 63 -3.87 -21.30 -7.35
C ALA A 63 -2.95 -22.48 -6.96
N ALA A 64 -1.80 -22.21 -6.34
CA ALA A 64 -0.82 -23.23 -5.96
C ALA A 64 -1.11 -23.88 -4.59
N CYS A 65 -1.80 -23.19 -3.69
CA CYS A 65 -2.03 -23.66 -2.33
C CYS A 65 -3.10 -24.77 -2.26
N ILE A 66 -2.67 -25.99 -1.94
CA ILE A 66 -3.56 -27.14 -1.73
C ILE A 66 -4.18 -27.21 -0.32
N ARG A 67 -3.99 -26.17 0.51
CA ARG A 67 -4.58 -26.06 1.86
C ARG A 67 -4.24 -27.24 2.78
N CYS A 68 -3.01 -27.77 2.67
CA CYS A 68 -2.57 -28.95 3.41
C CYS A 68 -2.20 -28.67 4.88
N GLY A 69 -1.97 -27.41 5.26
CA GLY A 69 -1.62 -27.00 6.63
C GLY A 69 -0.21 -27.39 7.09
N LEU A 70 0.64 -27.92 6.21
CA LEU A 70 2.01 -28.34 6.57
C LEU A 70 2.87 -27.16 7.08
N CYS A 71 2.75 -25.99 6.45
CA CYS A 71 3.44 -24.78 6.88
C CYS A 71 2.99 -24.29 8.27
N VAL A 72 1.73 -24.51 8.65
CA VAL A 72 1.20 -24.17 9.98
C VAL A 72 1.75 -25.13 11.03
N ARG A 73 1.76 -26.43 10.73
CA ARG A 73 2.33 -27.45 11.61
C ARG A 73 3.82 -27.24 11.87
N ASP A 74 4.57 -26.88 10.84
CA ASP A 74 6.02 -26.75 10.91
C ASP A 74 6.48 -25.35 11.34
N CYS A 75 5.53 -24.44 11.67
CA CYS A 75 5.84 -23.14 12.26
C CYS A 75 6.09 -23.30 13.77
N PRO A 76 7.33 -23.11 14.27
CA PRO A 76 7.66 -23.40 15.67
C PRO A 76 7.00 -22.44 16.68
N TYR A 77 6.60 -21.25 16.23
CA TYR A 77 6.04 -20.19 17.07
C TYR A 77 4.51 -20.09 17.02
N ASN A 78 3.84 -20.99 16.29
CA ASN A 78 2.38 -20.93 16.07
C ASN A 78 1.91 -19.56 15.54
N THR A 79 2.76 -18.88 14.78
CA THR A 79 2.44 -17.61 14.09
C THR A 79 1.34 -17.83 13.06
N LEU A 80 1.44 -18.92 12.29
CA LEU A 80 0.54 -19.20 11.20
C LEU A 80 -0.71 -19.93 11.69
N VAL A 81 -1.86 -19.53 11.17
CA VAL A 81 -3.16 -20.18 11.38
C VAL A 81 -3.85 -20.41 10.05
N LEU A 82 -4.70 -21.43 9.98
CA LEU A 82 -5.54 -21.68 8.80
C LEU A 82 -6.81 -20.82 8.87
N ALA A 83 -7.16 -20.20 7.76
CA ALA A 83 -8.42 -19.47 7.66
C ALA A 83 -9.63 -20.42 7.78
N GLU A 84 -10.55 -20.05 8.66
CA GLU A 84 -11.81 -20.76 8.86
C GLU A 84 -12.93 -20.10 8.04
N LEU A 85 -13.83 -20.93 7.53
CA LEU A 85 -14.96 -20.47 6.73
C LEU A 85 -15.88 -19.54 7.52
N GLY A 86 -16.21 -18.38 6.94
CA GLY A 86 -17.16 -17.44 7.52
C GLY A 86 -16.66 -16.68 8.74
N ARG A 87 -15.36 -16.75 9.04
CA ARG A 87 -14.67 -15.76 9.89
C ARG A 87 -14.06 -14.69 8.98
N ASP A 88 -13.88 -13.47 9.50
CA ASP A 88 -13.26 -12.34 8.79
C ASP A 88 -11.76 -12.58 8.51
N GLY A 89 -11.46 -13.68 7.82
CA GLY A 89 -10.13 -14.17 7.49
C GLY A 89 -9.92 -14.22 5.97
N PRO A 90 -8.72 -14.61 5.53
CA PRO A 90 -8.45 -14.83 4.12
C PRO A 90 -9.18 -16.07 3.60
N ALA A 91 -8.98 -16.36 2.31
CA ALA A 91 -9.52 -17.53 1.62
C ALA A 91 -9.47 -18.79 2.50
N THR A 92 -10.65 -19.39 2.74
CA THR A 92 -10.77 -20.54 3.63
C THR A 92 -9.72 -21.62 3.36
N GLY A 93 -9.11 -22.11 4.44
CA GLY A 93 -8.08 -23.15 4.45
C GLY A 93 -6.69 -22.68 4.02
N THR A 94 -6.50 -21.39 3.73
CA THR A 94 -5.17 -20.84 3.43
C THR A 94 -4.47 -20.37 4.71
N PRO A 95 -3.13 -20.52 4.80
CA PRO A 95 -2.35 -20.03 5.94
C PRO A 95 -2.22 -18.51 5.92
N PHE A 96 -2.31 -17.90 7.11
CA PHE A 96 -2.05 -16.48 7.32
C PHE A 96 -1.64 -16.22 8.77
N PHE A 97 -1.21 -15.00 9.06
CA PHE A 97 -1.02 -14.52 10.43
C PHE A 97 -1.46 -13.06 10.57
N THR A 98 -1.73 -12.66 11.80
CA THR A 98 -2.03 -11.28 12.19
C THR A 98 -0.87 -10.77 13.03
N ALA A 99 -0.17 -9.74 12.54
CA ALA A 99 1.04 -9.21 13.17
C ALA A 99 0.84 -8.76 14.64
N ARG A 100 -0.31 -8.15 14.96
CA ARG A 100 -0.67 -7.73 16.33
C ARG A 100 -0.81 -8.89 17.31
N ASP A 101 -1.19 -10.08 16.85
CA ASP A 101 -1.42 -11.25 17.69
C ASP A 101 -0.12 -12.01 17.94
N ILE A 102 0.44 -12.61 16.89
CA ILE A 102 1.71 -13.33 16.92
C ILE A 102 2.45 -12.99 15.62
N PRO A 103 3.54 -12.21 15.66
CA PRO A 103 4.30 -11.86 14.46
C PRO A 103 5.13 -13.05 13.96
N CYS A 104 5.70 -12.90 12.76
CA CYS A 104 6.73 -13.80 12.28
C CYS A 104 8.03 -13.60 13.06
N GLU A 105 8.57 -14.69 13.58
CA GLU A 105 9.81 -14.70 14.34
C GLU A 105 11.09 -14.74 13.47
N MET A 106 10.95 -14.71 12.14
CA MET A 106 12.07 -14.66 11.18
C MET A 106 13.08 -15.81 11.37
N CYS A 107 12.60 -17.05 11.36
CA CYS A 107 13.45 -18.25 11.48
C CYS A 107 14.44 -18.35 10.31
N GLU A 108 15.73 -18.51 10.59
CA GLU A 108 16.81 -18.61 9.58
C GLU A 108 16.63 -19.81 8.62
N ASP A 109 16.06 -20.90 9.10
CA ASP A 109 15.85 -22.15 8.35
C ASP A 109 14.51 -22.18 7.58
N ILE A 110 13.66 -21.16 7.77
CA ILE A 110 12.36 -20.97 7.10
C ILE A 110 11.55 -22.28 6.95
N PRO A 111 11.25 -23.01 8.05
CA PRO A 111 10.71 -24.37 8.00
C PRO A 111 9.33 -24.41 7.33
N CYS A 112 8.56 -23.33 7.42
CA CYS A 112 7.26 -23.21 6.77
C CYS A 112 7.34 -23.26 5.23
N VAL A 113 8.39 -22.69 4.62
CA VAL A 113 8.63 -22.75 3.17
C VAL A 113 9.07 -24.15 2.76
N LEU A 114 10.02 -24.74 3.49
CA LEU A 114 10.51 -26.10 3.25
C LEU A 114 9.39 -27.16 3.34
N ALA A 115 8.41 -26.94 4.21
CA ALA A 115 7.25 -27.81 4.37
C ALA A 115 6.25 -27.73 3.20
N CYS A 116 6.31 -26.70 2.35
CA CYS A 116 5.35 -26.47 1.28
C CYS A 116 5.61 -27.41 0.09
N PRO A 117 4.72 -28.37 -0.23
CA PRO A 117 4.99 -29.35 -1.29
C PRO A 117 4.66 -28.83 -2.70
N THR A 118 3.89 -27.75 -2.81
CA THR A 118 3.37 -27.25 -4.10
C THR A 118 4.12 -26.03 -4.63
N GLY A 119 5.02 -25.44 -3.85
CA GLY A 119 5.66 -24.17 -4.21
C GLY A 119 4.74 -22.96 -4.10
N ALA A 120 3.61 -23.06 -3.37
CA ALA A 120 2.82 -21.88 -3.02
C ALA A 120 3.62 -20.89 -2.16
N LEU A 121 4.58 -21.41 -1.39
CA LEU A 121 5.68 -20.65 -0.83
C LEU A 121 6.93 -20.96 -1.65
N ASP A 122 7.62 -19.93 -2.13
CA ASP A 122 8.76 -20.02 -3.03
C ASP A 122 9.97 -20.67 -2.34
N PRO A 123 10.39 -21.88 -2.77
CA PRO A 123 11.56 -22.56 -2.22
C PRO A 123 12.90 -21.90 -2.60
N ALA A 124 12.89 -20.92 -3.51
CA ALA A 124 14.06 -20.12 -3.83
C ALA A 124 14.39 -19.10 -2.72
N LEU A 125 13.45 -18.81 -1.81
CA LEU A 125 13.71 -17.99 -0.63
C LEU A 125 14.66 -18.73 0.31
N ARG A 126 15.94 -18.34 0.29
CA ARG A 126 17.01 -18.90 1.14
C ARG A 126 17.35 -18.02 2.33
N ASP A 127 17.21 -16.71 2.17
CA ASP A 127 17.40 -15.72 3.21
C ASP A 127 16.04 -15.20 3.66
N ILE A 128 15.82 -15.18 4.98
CA ILE A 128 14.55 -14.73 5.55
C ILE A 128 14.40 -13.20 5.43
N ASP A 129 15.50 -12.46 5.30
CA ASP A 129 15.50 -11.00 5.15
C ASP A 129 15.02 -10.56 3.75
N ASP A 130 15.02 -11.47 2.77
CA ASP A 130 14.45 -11.24 1.44
C ASP A 130 12.93 -11.46 1.39
N ALA A 131 12.33 -12.00 2.46
CA ALA A 131 10.90 -12.32 2.49
C ALA A 131 10.05 -11.07 2.34
N LYS A 132 8.95 -11.16 1.57
CA LYS A 132 7.98 -10.07 1.36
C LYS A 132 6.58 -10.48 1.82
N MET A 133 6.37 -10.51 3.15
CA MET A 133 5.07 -10.86 3.76
C MET A 133 4.10 -9.66 3.77
N GLY A 134 4.65 -8.45 3.84
CA GLY A 134 3.92 -7.18 3.93
C GLY A 134 4.87 -6.01 4.11
N VAL A 135 4.33 -4.83 4.39
CA VAL A 135 5.11 -3.61 4.63
C VAL A 135 4.56 -2.93 5.88
N ALA A 136 5.45 -2.56 6.79
CA ALA A 136 5.09 -1.77 7.96
C ALA A 136 4.84 -0.31 7.55
N VAL A 137 3.71 0.25 8.00
CA VAL A 137 3.30 1.62 7.72
C VAL A 137 2.95 2.28 9.05
N LEU A 138 3.49 3.48 9.28
CA LEU A 138 3.05 4.32 10.40
C LEU A 138 1.74 5.00 9.99
N ILE A 139 0.62 4.40 10.40
CA ILE A 139 -0.73 4.81 10.02
C ILE A 139 -1.21 5.98 10.88
N ASP A 140 -0.84 5.99 12.15
CA ASP A 140 -1.34 6.96 13.14
C ASP A 140 -0.17 7.78 13.69
N GLN A 141 0.07 8.94 13.09
CA GLN A 141 1.12 9.86 13.53
C GLN A 141 0.66 10.69 14.73
N GLU A 142 -0.65 10.86 14.90
CA GLU A 142 -1.28 11.67 15.93
C GLU A 142 -1.18 11.01 17.31
N ASN A 143 -1.20 9.68 17.37
CA ASN A 143 -1.05 8.90 18.61
C ASN A 143 0.34 8.28 18.78
N CYS A 144 1.19 8.30 17.75
CA CYS A 144 2.56 7.81 17.86
C CYS A 144 3.35 8.61 18.91
N LEU A 145 3.89 7.92 19.92
CA LEU A 145 4.64 8.57 21.01
C LEU A 145 5.84 9.39 20.50
N ASN A 146 6.53 8.91 19.45
CA ASN A 146 7.64 9.66 18.84
C ASN A 146 7.19 10.94 18.15
N ALA A 147 6.09 10.88 17.40
CA ALA A 147 5.53 12.05 16.73
C ALA A 147 5.01 13.09 17.74
N LEU A 148 4.53 12.64 18.91
CA LEU A 148 4.18 13.50 20.03
C LEU A 148 5.40 14.11 20.76
N GLY A 149 6.63 13.70 20.40
CA GLY A 149 7.88 14.21 20.97
C GLY A 149 8.39 13.45 22.21
N LEU A 150 7.80 12.28 22.53
CA LEU A 150 8.33 11.38 23.54
C LEU A 150 9.39 10.47 22.92
N ARG A 151 10.40 10.09 23.70
CA ARG A 151 11.45 9.19 23.23
C ARG A 151 11.00 7.73 23.30
N CYS A 152 10.46 7.21 22.20
CA CYS A 152 10.12 5.82 22.01
C CYS A 152 11.00 5.22 20.91
N ASP A 153 11.54 4.03 21.08
CA ASP A 153 12.34 3.37 20.04
C ASP A 153 12.04 1.88 19.96
N VAL A 154 10.87 1.47 20.48
CA VAL A 154 10.47 0.07 20.59
C VAL A 154 10.32 -0.59 19.23
N CYS A 155 9.59 0.04 18.30
CA CYS A 155 9.40 -0.50 16.95
C CYS A 155 10.72 -0.61 16.15
N TYR A 156 11.64 0.33 16.38
CA TYR A 156 12.96 0.35 15.77
C TYR A 156 13.86 -0.75 16.35
N ARG A 157 13.96 -0.88 17.67
CA ARG A 157 14.83 -1.87 18.33
C ARG A 157 14.39 -3.31 18.18
N VAL A 158 13.10 -3.56 18.01
CA VAL A 158 12.57 -4.93 17.82
C VAL A 158 12.67 -5.39 16.35
N CYS A 159 12.98 -4.48 15.42
CA CYS A 159 13.12 -4.83 14.02
C CYS A 159 14.37 -5.71 13.84
N PRO A 160 14.25 -6.91 13.23
CA PRO A 160 15.40 -7.76 12.93
C PRO A 160 16.34 -7.11 11.91
N VAL A 161 15.78 -6.33 10.99
CA VAL A 161 16.47 -5.63 9.90
C VAL A 161 16.60 -4.15 10.27
N ILE A 162 17.17 -3.89 11.45
CA ILE A 162 17.34 -2.53 12.01
C ILE A 162 18.27 -1.69 11.14
N ASP A 163 18.08 -0.37 11.10
CA ASP A 163 18.80 0.61 10.27
C ASP A 163 18.66 0.45 8.75
N GLU A 164 18.11 -0.68 8.28
CA GLU A 164 17.80 -0.93 6.88
C GLU A 164 16.29 -0.85 6.63
N ALA A 165 15.48 -1.67 7.30
CA ALA A 165 14.02 -1.68 7.14
C ALA A 165 13.31 -0.55 7.88
N ILE A 166 13.92 -0.05 8.96
CA ILE A 166 13.38 1.07 9.75
C ILE A 166 14.50 1.95 10.26
N THR A 167 14.38 3.26 10.04
CA THR A 167 15.28 4.28 10.57
C THR A 167 14.53 5.23 11.51
N LEU A 168 15.28 5.97 12.33
CA LEU A 168 14.76 7.04 13.17
C LEU A 168 15.23 8.39 12.62
N GLU A 169 14.38 9.00 11.79
CA GLU A 169 14.66 10.30 11.19
C GLU A 169 14.50 11.43 12.21
N ARG A 170 15.54 12.24 12.36
CA ARG A 170 15.56 13.32 13.33
C ARG A 170 14.96 14.58 12.73
N SER A 171 13.94 15.13 13.38
CA SER A 171 13.38 16.44 13.05
C SER A 171 13.21 17.31 14.30
N HIS A 172 13.07 18.62 14.11
CA HIS A 172 12.82 19.55 15.20
C HIS A 172 11.31 19.72 15.38
N ASN A 173 10.85 19.70 16.63
CA ASN A 173 9.46 19.98 16.92
C ASN A 173 9.17 21.48 16.76
N GLU A 174 8.49 21.87 15.69
CA GLU A 174 8.16 23.27 15.40
C GLU A 174 7.37 23.95 16.52
N ARG A 175 6.52 23.21 17.23
CA ARG A 175 5.69 23.76 18.33
C ARG A 175 6.50 24.15 19.55
N SER A 176 7.58 23.43 19.86
CA SER A 176 8.35 23.65 21.11
C SER A 176 9.77 24.14 20.89
N GLY A 177 10.31 24.08 19.67
CA GLY A 177 11.65 24.57 19.29
C GLY A 177 12.84 23.85 19.94
N HIS A 178 12.63 23.07 21.01
CA HIS A 178 13.69 22.49 21.84
C HIS A 178 13.69 20.96 21.87
N HIS A 179 12.58 20.30 21.49
CA HIS A 179 12.50 18.85 21.47
C HIS A 179 12.82 18.31 20.07
N ALA A 180 13.71 17.32 20.01
CA ALA A 180 13.93 16.52 18.82
C ALA A 180 12.86 15.43 18.72
N ILE A 181 12.26 15.30 17.55
CA ILE A 181 11.37 14.20 17.17
C ILE A 181 12.22 13.15 16.47
N PHE A 182 12.04 11.88 16.87
CA PHE A 182 12.68 10.73 16.26
C PHE A 182 11.63 9.95 15.49
N MET A 183 11.32 10.38 14.27
CA MET A 183 10.24 9.81 13.50
C MET A 183 10.64 8.44 12.96
N PRO A 184 9.91 7.35 13.29
CA PRO A 184 10.18 6.05 12.71
C PRO A 184 9.77 6.06 11.23
N THR A 185 10.75 5.85 10.35
CA THR A 185 10.57 5.80 8.91
C THR A 185 10.84 4.38 8.43
N VAL A 186 9.85 3.75 7.81
CA VAL A 186 9.99 2.39 7.27
C VAL A 186 10.43 2.48 5.81
N HIS A 187 11.51 1.79 5.49
CA HIS A 187 11.99 1.62 4.12
C HIS A 187 11.42 0.32 3.58
N ALA A 188 10.42 0.47 2.74
CA ALA A 188 9.58 -0.66 2.37
C ALA A 188 10.31 -1.67 1.47
N ASP A 189 11.46 -1.33 0.88
CA ASP A 189 12.29 -2.19 0.01
C ASP A 189 13.04 -3.22 0.86
N LYS A 190 13.43 -2.82 2.07
CA LYS A 190 14.06 -3.66 3.08
C LYS A 190 13.07 -4.28 4.07
N CYS A 191 11.90 -3.68 4.25
CA CYS A 191 10.87 -4.22 5.14
C CYS A 191 10.38 -5.59 4.65
N THR A 192 10.45 -6.59 5.53
CA THR A 192 9.97 -7.94 5.25
C THR A 192 8.49 -8.15 5.57
N GLY A 193 7.92 -7.28 6.40
CA GLY A 193 6.55 -7.41 6.90
C GLY A 193 6.39 -8.45 8.00
N CYS A 194 7.43 -8.72 8.79
CA CYS A 194 7.37 -9.72 9.86
C CYS A 194 6.38 -9.40 11.00
N GLY A 195 6.00 -8.13 11.19
CA GLY A 195 5.00 -7.74 12.18
C GLY A 195 5.51 -7.47 13.60
N LYS A 196 6.81 -7.71 13.89
CA LYS A 196 7.37 -7.48 15.22
C LYS A 196 7.16 -6.05 15.73
N CYS A 197 7.29 -5.05 14.86
CA CYS A 197 7.06 -3.64 15.20
C CYS A 197 5.62 -3.33 15.62
N GLU A 198 4.63 -3.96 14.97
CA GLU A 198 3.21 -3.81 15.30
C GLU A 198 2.86 -4.49 16.63
N LYS A 199 3.38 -5.71 16.84
CA LYS A 199 3.19 -6.44 18.10
C LYS A 199 3.74 -5.66 19.29
N SER A 200 4.96 -5.13 19.15
CA SER A 200 5.66 -4.44 20.23
C SER A 200 5.23 -2.98 20.41
N CYS A 201 4.35 -2.45 19.58
CA CYS A 201 3.83 -1.11 19.77
C CYS A 201 3.12 -1.00 21.13
N VAL A 202 3.62 -0.11 21.99
CA VAL A 202 3.22 0.03 23.40
C VAL A 202 1.86 0.72 23.60
N LEU A 203 1.20 1.14 22.53
CA LEU A 203 -0.13 1.74 22.63
C LEU A 203 -1.14 0.69 23.13
N PRO A 204 -2.04 1.08 24.06
CA PRO A 204 -2.92 0.13 24.76
C PRO A 204 -4.04 -0.44 23.88
N GLY A 205 -4.36 0.22 22.77
CA GLY A 205 -5.37 -0.23 21.80
C GLY A 205 -4.73 -0.71 20.51
N GLU A 206 -5.10 -0.06 19.41
CA GLU A 206 -4.50 -0.29 18.09
C GLU A 206 -3.07 0.24 18.05
N ALA A 207 -2.21 -0.45 17.30
CA ALA A 207 -0.85 0.00 17.07
C ALA A 207 -0.82 1.20 16.11
N ALA A 208 0.07 2.17 16.37
CA ALA A 208 0.29 3.30 15.48
C ALA A 208 1.00 2.88 14.18
N ILE A 209 1.84 1.85 14.26
CA ILE A 209 2.50 1.20 13.13
C ILE A 209 1.83 -0.15 12.91
N LYS A 210 1.36 -0.40 11.69
CA LYS A 210 0.75 -1.68 11.30
C LYS A 210 1.41 -2.23 10.06
N VAL A 211 1.41 -3.55 9.93
CA VAL A 211 1.90 -4.24 8.76
C VAL A 211 0.74 -4.58 7.86
N LEU A 212 0.77 -4.05 6.65
CA LEU A 212 -0.26 -4.25 5.64
C LEU A 212 0.33 -5.03 4.45
N PRO A 213 -0.50 -5.78 3.70
CA PRO A 213 -0.10 -6.34 2.43
C PRO A 213 0.44 -5.26 1.48
N ALA A 214 1.47 -5.58 0.70
CA ALA A 214 2.16 -4.61 -0.17
C ALA A 214 1.20 -3.84 -1.11
N ARG A 215 0.17 -4.52 -1.64
CA ARG A 215 -0.88 -3.92 -2.50
C ARG A 215 -1.67 -2.78 -1.84
N ILE A 216 -1.74 -2.76 -0.51
CA ILE A 216 -2.45 -1.74 0.28
C ILE A 216 -1.44 -0.70 0.78
N ALA A 217 -0.25 -1.16 1.18
CA ALA A 217 0.77 -0.33 1.78
C ALA A 217 1.51 0.58 0.79
N ARG A 218 1.61 0.18 -0.48
CA ARG A 218 2.37 0.89 -1.52
C ARG A 218 1.50 1.21 -2.73
N ALA A 219 1.76 2.39 -3.30
CA ALA A 219 1.33 2.72 -4.66
C ALA A 219 2.38 2.25 -5.68
N GLU A 220 1.94 2.03 -6.91
CA GLU A 220 2.83 1.82 -8.05
C GLU A 220 3.50 3.14 -8.46
N ALA A 221 4.78 3.07 -8.82
CA ALA A 221 5.46 4.20 -9.41
C ALA A 221 4.85 4.50 -10.79
N ALA A 222 4.76 5.78 -11.14
CA ALA A 222 4.22 6.15 -12.43
C ALA A 222 5.25 5.87 -13.54
N ASP A 223 4.90 5.06 -14.55
CA ASP A 223 5.80 4.65 -15.65
C ASP A 223 6.47 5.82 -16.38
N HIS A 224 5.82 6.99 -16.39
CA HIS A 224 6.30 8.19 -17.05
C HIS A 224 7.31 9.00 -16.22
N TYR A 225 7.46 8.70 -14.93
CA TYR A 225 8.36 9.41 -14.03
C TYR A 225 9.62 8.56 -13.77
N LYS A 226 10.67 8.87 -14.53
CA LYS A 226 11.99 8.24 -14.36
C LYS A 226 12.77 8.93 -13.27
N LEU A 227 13.26 8.15 -12.30
CA LEU A 227 14.09 8.66 -11.22
C LEU A 227 15.50 8.91 -11.76
N GLY A 228 15.88 10.18 -11.95
CA GLY A 228 17.16 10.54 -12.57
C GLY A 228 18.42 10.07 -11.82
N TRP A 229 18.29 9.59 -10.57
CA TRP A 229 19.37 8.97 -9.81
C TRP A 229 19.51 7.45 -10.04
N GLU A 230 18.47 6.78 -10.53
CA GLU A 230 18.48 5.36 -10.92
C GLU A 230 18.77 5.23 -12.43
N ASP A 231 18.04 6.01 -13.23
CA ASP A 231 18.25 6.10 -14.68
C ASP A 231 19.35 7.12 -14.99
N ARG A 232 20.61 6.67 -14.89
CA ARG A 232 21.78 7.49 -15.27
C ARG A 232 21.93 7.69 -16.78
N ASN A 233 20.99 7.21 -17.58
CA ASN A 233 20.97 7.50 -19.00
C ASN A 233 20.48 8.94 -19.19
N PRO A 234 21.28 9.81 -19.80
CA PRO A 234 20.86 11.18 -20.01
C PRO A 234 19.64 11.19 -20.94
N LEU A 235 18.57 11.89 -20.53
CA LEU A 235 17.34 12.03 -21.33
C LEU A 235 17.57 12.79 -22.64
N VAL A 236 18.69 13.50 -22.73
CA VAL A 236 19.17 14.24 -23.89
C VAL A 236 20.63 13.87 -24.08
N ASP A 237 21.01 13.40 -25.26
CA ASP A 237 22.37 12.88 -25.55
C ASP A 237 23.48 13.90 -25.23
N ASP A 238 23.15 15.19 -25.33
CA ASP A 238 24.02 16.31 -24.97
C ASP A 238 23.34 17.15 -23.88
N LEU A 239 24.10 17.48 -22.83
CA LEU A 239 23.73 18.54 -21.91
C LEU A 239 23.64 19.83 -22.74
N ILE A 240 22.42 20.28 -23.06
CA ILE A 240 22.20 21.57 -23.71
C ILE A 240 22.64 22.62 -22.69
N ASP A 241 23.90 23.03 -22.79
CA ASP A 241 24.42 24.19 -22.09
C ASP A 241 23.67 25.40 -22.64
N LEU A 242 22.63 25.83 -21.92
CA LEU A 242 21.98 27.09 -22.24
C LEU A 242 23.08 28.15 -22.12
N PRO A 243 23.25 29.04 -23.11
CA PRO A 243 24.30 30.04 -23.07
C PRO A 243 24.20 30.83 -21.77
N ASP A 244 25.20 30.69 -20.90
CA ASP A 244 25.34 31.50 -19.71
C ASP A 244 25.29 32.96 -20.14
N ARG A 245 24.28 33.70 -19.66
CA ARG A 245 24.28 35.16 -19.75
C ARG A 245 25.35 35.69 -18.82
N LEU A 246 26.60 35.63 -19.26
CA LEU A 246 27.70 36.35 -18.65
C LEU A 246 27.37 37.84 -18.69
N PRO A 247 27.59 38.60 -17.61
CA PRO A 247 27.44 40.05 -17.64
C PRO A 247 28.47 40.62 -18.64
N GLY A 248 27.98 40.87 -19.85
CA GLY A 248 28.72 41.40 -20.99
C GLY A 248 27.92 42.50 -21.68
N PRO A 249 28.56 43.28 -22.57
CA PRO A 249 27.90 44.41 -23.23
C PRO A 249 26.71 43.87 -24.05
N GLY A 250 25.47 44.19 -23.65
CA GLY A 250 24.23 43.69 -24.25
C GLY A 250 23.42 42.68 -23.43
N THR A 251 23.87 42.32 -22.22
CA THR A 251 23.06 41.56 -21.24
C THR A 251 22.34 42.44 -20.22
N ASP A 252 22.63 43.73 -20.23
CA ASP A 252 21.73 44.74 -19.73
C ASP A 252 20.49 44.77 -20.62
N ASN A 253 19.30 44.67 -20.03
CA ASN A 253 18.02 44.73 -20.74
C ASN A 253 17.76 46.09 -21.44
N LEU A 254 18.78 46.92 -21.61
CA LEU A 254 18.76 48.25 -22.20
C LEU A 254 19.08 48.23 -23.70
N ALA A 255 19.65 47.14 -24.25
CA ALA A 255 20.12 47.12 -25.64
C ALA A 255 19.74 45.86 -26.45
N ALA A 256 18.74 45.07 -26.03
CA ALA A 256 18.17 44.05 -26.90
C ALA A 256 17.32 44.72 -28.01
N PRO A 257 17.29 44.21 -29.25
CA PRO A 257 16.35 44.69 -30.26
C PRO A 257 14.93 44.29 -29.83
N GLY A 258 14.22 45.24 -29.22
CA GLY A 258 12.96 45.03 -28.50
C GLY A 258 12.96 45.55 -27.05
N GLY A 259 14.12 45.98 -26.53
CA GLY A 259 14.22 46.71 -25.28
C GLY A 259 13.70 48.13 -25.46
N TYR A 260 12.65 48.49 -24.73
CA TYR A 260 12.21 49.88 -24.61
C TYR A 260 13.30 50.65 -23.85
N LEU A 261 14.11 51.44 -24.55
CA LEU A 261 14.76 52.59 -23.94
C LEU A 261 13.63 53.58 -23.60
N PRO A 262 13.45 53.98 -22.33
CA PRO A 262 12.50 55.04 -22.02
C PRO A 262 13.14 56.35 -22.48
N GLU A 263 12.98 56.68 -23.76
CA GLU A 263 13.17 58.06 -24.21
C GLU A 263 12.08 58.89 -23.55
N ALA A 264 12.46 59.49 -22.42
CA ALA A 264 11.65 60.27 -21.50
C ALA A 264 10.53 59.47 -20.78
N MET A 265 10.66 59.35 -19.45
CA MET A 265 9.49 59.17 -18.62
C MET A 265 8.52 60.32 -18.93
N PRO A 266 7.25 60.05 -19.32
CA PRO A 266 6.30 61.12 -19.59
C PRO A 266 6.13 61.96 -18.33
N ASP A 267 6.24 63.27 -18.49
CA ASP A 267 6.01 64.25 -17.44
C ASP A 267 4.66 63.96 -16.77
N PRO A 268 4.60 63.78 -15.43
CA PRO A 268 3.36 63.51 -14.71
C PRO A 268 2.30 64.63 -14.85
N GLY A 269 2.63 65.76 -15.49
CA GLY A 269 1.68 66.82 -15.85
C GLY A 269 0.96 66.66 -17.21
N MET A 270 1.22 65.61 -18.00
CA MET A 270 0.53 65.39 -19.28
C MET A 270 -0.81 64.65 -19.08
N GLU A 271 -1.84 65.01 -19.87
CA GLU A 271 -3.14 64.31 -19.84
C GLU A 271 -2.94 62.81 -20.11
N GLY A 272 -3.23 61.99 -19.08
CA GLY A 272 -3.06 60.53 -19.12
C GLY A 272 -1.88 59.98 -18.29
N GLY A 273 -1.10 60.84 -17.63
CA GLY A 273 -0.04 60.42 -16.70
C GLY A 273 -0.58 59.69 -15.46
N PHE A 274 0.05 58.56 -15.09
CA PHE A 274 -0.34 57.78 -13.91
C PHE A 274 0.01 58.54 -12.63
N THR A 275 -1.02 59.07 -11.94
CA THR A 275 -0.90 59.55 -10.57
C THR A 275 -1.05 58.37 -9.60
N PRO A 276 -0.03 57.99 -8.82
CA PRO A 276 -0.18 56.93 -7.83
C PRO A 276 -1.21 57.33 -6.77
N SER A 277 -2.17 56.45 -6.50
CA SER A 277 -3.30 56.69 -5.58
C SER A 277 -2.93 56.75 -4.10
N PHE A 278 -1.65 56.68 -3.74
CA PHE A 278 -1.18 56.68 -2.36
C PHE A 278 0.06 57.55 -2.19
N LYS A 279 0.09 58.34 -1.12
CA LYS A 279 1.27 59.11 -0.70
C LYS A 279 2.17 58.23 0.14
N LEU A 280 3.43 58.09 -0.28
CA LEU A 280 4.47 57.52 0.58
C LEU A 280 4.79 58.50 1.72
N PRO A 281 4.84 58.03 2.98
CA PRO A 281 5.14 58.89 4.11
C PRO A 281 6.60 59.36 4.05
N GLY A 282 6.82 60.67 3.96
CA GLY A 282 8.14 61.30 4.10
C GLY A 282 8.57 62.24 2.97
N THR A 283 7.88 62.25 1.83
CA THR A 283 8.21 63.18 0.73
C THR A 283 7.33 64.43 0.79
N ARG A 284 7.93 65.59 1.04
CA ARG A 284 7.30 66.91 0.83
C ARG A 284 7.15 67.16 -0.69
N PRO A 285 6.14 67.94 -1.10
CA PRO A 285 5.77 68.12 -2.50
C PRO A 285 6.92 68.62 -3.36
#